data_AF-A0A7C4Z0K6-F1
#
_entry.id   AF-A0A7C4Z0K6-F1
#
_cell.length_a   1.000
_cell.length_b   1.000
_cell.length_c   1.000
_cell.angle_alpha   90.00
_cell.angle_beta   90.00
_cell.angle_gamma   90.00
#
_symmetry.space_group_name_H-M   'P 1'
#
loop_
_entity.id
_entity.type
_entity.pdbx_description
1 polymer ?
#
loop_
_entity_poly.entity_id
_entity_poly.type
_entity_poly.pdbx_seq_one_letter_code
_entity_poly.pdbx_strand_id
1 'polypeptide(L)'
;MPGENDRLIELIKGSVEWQKWGPYLPERLWGTVRECLSDPQEAWHYTTFETAHQQNYLTGDDGIFGWCDSTGTLCFSFVFWNGKDPILKERFFGLSGVEGIHGEDVKEIYYYLDAVPTYSYAKAMYRYPCEEFPYELLREENRKLILCDPEFEIINTGIFDRKNFFDIYVEIAKNTPSDLIIKITGFNRSRESQSLHIIPQFWFRNTWLWSSLLGKSAGKPLISKASSNQIVFAHKNLGEYRLEIGNTSPETKYQLLFTENDAYPDNFQEFIKSSKTRRDAFTQAIIHNNSEYISEQNKGTKVGIWFSFNVPPESSVT
;
A
#
# COMPACT_ATOMS: atom_id res chain seq x y z
N MET A 1 -0.53 -17.49 26.39
CA MET A 1 -0.87 -16.11 26.00
C MET A 1 -2.32 -15.86 26.38
N PRO A 2 -2.68 -14.65 26.85
CA PRO A 2 -4.07 -14.29 27.12
C PRO A 2 -4.95 -14.52 25.88
N GLY A 3 -6.18 -14.98 26.09
CA GLY A 3 -7.15 -15.13 25.02
C GLY A 3 -7.71 -13.78 24.57
N GLU A 4 -8.48 -13.75 23.49
CA GLU A 4 -9.06 -12.49 23.00
C GLU A 4 -9.95 -11.79 24.03
N ASN A 5 -10.70 -12.56 24.83
CA ASN A 5 -11.55 -11.98 25.88
C ASN A 5 -10.71 -11.26 26.96
N ASP A 6 -9.55 -11.80 27.32
CA ASP A 6 -8.65 -11.16 28.28
C ASP A 6 -8.09 -9.85 27.70
N ARG A 7 -7.66 -9.86 26.43
CA ARG A 7 -7.19 -8.66 25.72
C ARG A 7 -8.27 -7.59 25.61
N LEU A 8 -9.52 -7.99 25.42
CA LEU A 8 -10.66 -7.06 25.42
C LEU A 8 -10.88 -6.44 26.78
N ILE A 9 -10.80 -7.21 27.86
CA ILE A 9 -10.87 -6.69 29.22
C ILE A 9 -9.72 -5.70 29.48
N GLU A 10 -8.50 -6.02 29.04
CA GLU A 10 -7.34 -5.14 29.16
C GLU A 10 -7.51 -3.82 28.39
N LEU A 11 -8.06 -3.90 27.17
CA LEU A 11 -8.37 -2.77 26.30
C LEU A 11 -9.45 -1.87 26.91
N ILE A 12 -10.57 -2.44 27.35
CA ILE A 12 -11.68 -1.71 27.97
C ILE A 12 -11.23 -1.00 29.26
N LYS A 13 -10.35 -1.65 30.04
CA LYS A 13 -9.76 -1.05 31.25
C LYS A 13 -8.71 0.02 30.94
N GLY A 14 -8.28 0.17 29.68
CA GLY A 14 -7.20 1.08 29.29
C GLY A 14 -5.82 0.67 29.80
N SER A 15 -5.65 -0.60 30.20
CA SER A 15 -4.39 -1.10 30.77
C SER A 15 -3.36 -1.47 29.70
N VAL A 16 -3.82 -1.83 28.50
CA VAL A 16 -2.99 -2.26 27.37
C VAL A 16 -3.58 -1.71 26.07
N GLU A 17 -2.77 -1.03 25.27
CA GLU A 17 -3.21 -0.36 24.04
C GLU A 17 -3.23 -1.31 22.83
N TRP A 18 -4.02 -2.40 22.88
CA TRP A 18 -4.06 -3.38 21.78
C TRP A 18 -4.37 -2.78 20.40
N GLN A 19 -5.12 -1.67 20.36
CA GLN A 19 -5.48 -0.90 19.16
C GLN A 19 -4.46 0.20 18.82
N LYS A 20 -3.25 0.16 19.38
CA LYS A 20 -2.16 1.09 19.01
C LYS A 20 -1.76 0.96 17.54
N TRP A 21 -1.86 -0.24 16.97
CA TRP A 21 -1.63 -0.52 15.55
C TRP A 21 -2.87 -1.20 14.98
N GLY A 22 -3.27 -0.86 13.76
CA GLY A 22 -4.42 -1.50 13.13
C GLY A 22 -4.62 -1.09 11.68
N PRO A 23 -5.63 -1.68 11.02
CA PRO A 23 -5.98 -1.40 9.63
C PRO A 23 -6.71 -0.05 9.52
N TYR A 24 -6.01 1.04 9.80
CA TYR A 24 -6.58 2.39 9.83
C TYR A 24 -6.32 3.18 8.53
N LEU A 25 -5.66 2.57 7.55
CA LEU A 25 -5.49 3.17 6.23
C LEU A 25 -6.63 2.69 5.31
N PRO A 26 -7.30 3.61 4.60
CA PRO A 26 -8.16 3.22 3.48
C PRO A 26 -7.33 2.61 2.34
N GLU A 27 -7.95 1.78 1.51
CA GLU A 27 -7.31 1.23 0.31
C GLU A 27 -7.33 2.20 -0.88
N ARG A 28 -8.10 3.29 -0.76
CA ARG A 28 -8.29 4.35 -1.76
C ARG A 28 -8.53 5.70 -1.08
N LEU A 29 -7.75 6.71 -1.46
CA LEU A 29 -7.97 8.11 -1.07
C LEU A 29 -7.89 9.09 -2.26
N TRP A 30 -7.70 8.59 -3.48
CA TRP A 30 -7.72 9.38 -4.71
C TRP A 30 -9.13 9.77 -5.13
N GLY A 31 -9.23 10.85 -5.91
CA GLY A 31 -10.49 11.35 -6.44
C GLY A 31 -11.42 11.91 -5.38
N THR A 32 -10.94 12.52 -4.29
CA THR A 32 -11.81 13.02 -3.22
C THR A 32 -11.78 14.53 -3.08
N VAL A 33 -12.92 15.12 -2.68
CA VAL A 33 -13.03 16.58 -2.43
C VAL A 33 -12.08 17.07 -1.36
N ARG A 34 -11.73 16.21 -0.38
CA ARG A 34 -10.80 16.56 0.72
C ARG A 34 -9.37 16.79 0.26
N GLU A 35 -9.00 16.15 -0.85
CA GLU A 35 -7.64 16.18 -1.40
C GLU A 35 -7.54 17.11 -2.63
N CYS A 36 -8.65 17.74 -3.03
CA CYS A 36 -8.69 18.72 -4.10
C CYS A 36 -8.22 20.09 -3.59
N LEU A 37 -7.05 20.52 -4.06
CA LEU A 37 -6.54 21.89 -3.84
C LEU A 37 -6.95 22.87 -4.96
N SER A 38 -7.75 22.41 -5.92
CA SER A 38 -8.29 23.21 -7.03
C SER A 38 -9.77 23.55 -6.83
N ASP A 39 -10.48 23.96 -7.89
CA ASP A 39 -11.94 24.15 -7.82
C ASP A 39 -12.60 22.84 -7.35
N PRO A 40 -13.50 22.88 -6.33
CA PRO A 40 -14.20 21.69 -5.86
C PRO A 40 -14.95 20.91 -6.96
N GLN A 41 -15.33 21.56 -8.06
CA GLN A 41 -15.96 20.91 -9.21
C GLN A 41 -15.00 19.96 -9.95
N GLU A 42 -13.69 20.19 -9.86
CA GLU A 42 -12.64 19.36 -10.48
C GLU A 42 -12.12 18.26 -9.55
N ALA A 43 -12.71 18.08 -8.36
CA ALA A 43 -12.19 17.16 -7.34
C ALA A 43 -12.03 15.72 -7.84
N TRP A 44 -12.94 15.25 -8.69
CA TRP A 44 -12.91 13.90 -9.28
C TRP A 44 -11.84 13.72 -10.35
N HIS A 45 -11.30 14.82 -10.89
CA HIS A 45 -10.26 14.85 -11.91
C HIS A 45 -8.89 15.28 -11.37
N TYR A 46 -8.85 15.84 -10.15
CA TYR A 46 -7.64 16.40 -9.56
C TYR A 46 -6.57 15.34 -9.24
N THR A 47 -6.95 14.28 -8.53
CA THR A 47 -6.06 13.14 -8.24
C THR A 47 -6.71 11.87 -8.78
N THR A 48 -6.25 11.40 -9.93
CA THR A 48 -6.75 10.17 -10.54
C THR A 48 -6.01 8.96 -9.97
N PHE A 49 -6.53 7.77 -10.25
CA PHE A 49 -5.85 6.53 -9.90
C PHE A 49 -4.39 6.48 -10.42
N GLU A 50 -4.16 6.93 -11.66
CA GLU A 50 -2.85 6.93 -12.31
C GLU A 50 -1.87 7.86 -11.61
N THR A 51 -2.31 9.00 -11.06
CA THR A 51 -1.42 9.98 -10.44
C THR A 51 -1.39 9.89 -8.91
N ALA A 52 -2.31 9.15 -8.30
CA ALA A 52 -2.43 8.97 -6.84
C ALA A 52 -1.10 8.61 -6.16
N HIS A 53 -0.34 7.69 -6.76
CA HIS A 53 0.94 7.22 -6.23
C HIS A 53 2.05 8.28 -6.19
N GLN A 54 1.86 9.40 -6.88
CA GLN A 54 2.77 10.53 -6.93
C GLN A 54 2.40 11.64 -5.94
N GLN A 55 1.18 11.62 -5.39
CA GLN A 55 0.63 12.71 -4.59
C GLN A 55 0.85 12.52 -3.09
N ASN A 56 0.98 13.64 -2.37
CA ASN A 56 0.88 13.64 -0.91
C ASN A 56 -0.50 14.09 -0.47
N TYR A 57 -1.23 13.16 0.14
CA TYR A 57 -2.49 13.47 0.76
C TYR A 57 -2.32 14.39 1.98
N LEU A 58 -3.26 15.33 2.12
CA LEU A 58 -3.36 16.30 3.19
C LEU A 58 -3.95 15.68 4.45
N THR A 59 -5.05 14.94 4.28
CA THR A 59 -5.90 14.53 5.40
C THR A 59 -5.64 13.11 5.87
N GLY A 60 -4.92 12.30 5.09
CA GLY A 60 -4.66 10.91 5.41
C GLY A 60 -3.53 10.30 4.59
N ASP A 61 -3.61 8.99 4.39
CA ASP A 61 -2.82 8.23 3.44
C ASP A 61 -3.58 6.96 3.06
N ASP A 62 -3.13 6.20 2.07
CA ASP A 62 -3.80 4.96 1.63
C ASP A 62 -2.83 3.84 1.27
N GLY A 63 -3.38 2.63 1.17
CA GLY A 63 -2.66 1.47 0.66
C GLY A 63 -3.42 0.17 0.85
N ILE A 64 -3.19 -0.81 -0.03
CA ILE A 64 -3.84 -2.12 0.04
C ILE A 64 -3.52 -2.81 1.37
N PHE A 65 -4.59 -3.18 2.08
CA PHE A 65 -4.57 -3.75 3.44
C PHE A 65 -3.64 -2.97 4.38
N GLY A 66 -3.66 -1.65 4.26
CA GLY A 66 -2.73 -0.76 4.95
C GLY A 66 -3.00 -0.67 6.45
N TRP A 67 -1.91 -0.63 7.21
CA TRP A 67 -1.92 -0.48 8.65
C TRP A 67 -1.12 0.75 9.06
N CYS A 68 -1.48 1.34 10.18
CA CYS A 68 -0.67 2.37 10.81
C CYS A 68 -0.83 2.34 12.33
N ASP A 69 0.01 3.12 13.01
CA ASP A 69 -0.21 3.41 14.41
C ASP A 69 -1.47 4.28 14.57
N SER A 70 -2.06 4.33 15.78
CA SER A 70 -3.32 5.02 16.05
C SER A 70 -3.29 6.54 15.79
N THR A 71 -2.10 7.11 15.54
CA THR A 71 -1.93 8.52 15.15
C THR A 71 -1.75 8.72 13.64
N GLY A 72 -1.63 7.64 12.86
CA GLY A 72 -1.35 7.67 11.42
C GLY A 72 0.01 8.29 11.11
N THR A 73 1.02 8.05 11.94
CA THR A 73 2.38 8.59 11.80
C THR A 73 3.27 7.63 11.02
N LEU A 74 3.36 6.36 11.44
CA LEU A 74 4.09 5.30 10.75
C LEU A 74 3.09 4.33 10.13
N CYS A 75 3.17 4.22 8.81
CA CYS A 75 2.24 3.51 7.96
C CYS A 75 2.96 2.36 7.25
N PHE A 76 2.24 1.29 6.93
CA PHE A 76 2.70 0.26 6.02
C PHE A 76 1.54 -0.34 5.23
N SER A 77 1.85 -0.84 4.04
CA SER A 77 0.89 -1.46 3.14
C SER A 77 1.58 -2.44 2.21
N PHE A 78 0.80 -3.14 1.40
CA PHE A 78 1.28 -4.20 0.53
C PHE A 78 1.10 -3.79 -0.92
N VAL A 79 2.17 -3.95 -1.70
CA VAL A 79 2.19 -3.61 -3.11
C VAL A 79 2.47 -4.86 -3.93
N PHE A 80 1.76 -5.01 -5.03
CA PHE A 80 1.86 -6.18 -5.90
C PHE A 80 2.14 -5.79 -7.35
N TRP A 81 2.85 -6.64 -8.07
CA TRP A 81 3.06 -6.49 -9.50
C TRP A 81 3.24 -7.85 -10.17
N ASN A 82 2.51 -8.09 -11.24
CA ASN A 82 2.50 -9.34 -12.01
C ASN A 82 3.56 -9.34 -13.14
N GLY A 83 4.36 -8.27 -13.25
CA GLY A 83 5.33 -8.09 -14.33
C GLY A 83 4.76 -7.53 -15.63
N LYS A 84 3.43 -7.32 -15.70
CA LYS A 84 2.71 -6.87 -16.90
C LYS A 84 1.93 -5.58 -16.68
N ASP A 85 1.44 -5.33 -15.47
CA ASP A 85 0.71 -4.11 -15.15
C ASP A 85 1.58 -2.87 -15.39
N PRO A 86 1.03 -1.79 -15.95
CA PRO A 86 1.77 -0.55 -16.21
C PRO A 86 2.11 0.24 -14.94
N ILE A 87 1.53 -0.15 -13.80
CA ILE A 87 1.74 0.47 -12.49
C ILE A 87 1.90 -0.60 -11.41
N LEU A 88 2.55 -0.22 -10.31
CA LEU A 88 2.54 -1.05 -9.11
C LEU A 88 1.16 -0.95 -8.44
N LYS A 89 0.56 -2.08 -8.05
CA LYS A 89 -0.70 -2.12 -7.31
C LYS A 89 -0.47 -1.74 -5.87
N GLU A 90 -0.37 -0.43 -5.60
CA GLU A 90 -0.31 0.12 -4.25
C GLU A 90 -1.71 0.37 -3.66
N ARG A 91 -2.70 0.55 -4.53
CA ARG A 91 -4.10 0.90 -4.24
C ARG A 91 -5.01 0.07 -5.12
N PHE A 92 -6.23 -0.17 -4.66
CA PHE A 92 -7.22 -0.82 -5.49
C PHE A 92 -7.71 0.12 -6.59
N PHE A 93 -7.80 -0.41 -7.80
CA PHE A 93 -8.41 0.28 -8.91
C PHE A 93 -9.93 0.38 -8.72
N GLY A 94 -10.48 1.50 -9.16
CA GLY A 94 -11.91 1.70 -9.22
C GLY A 94 -12.25 2.84 -10.17
N LEU A 95 -13.54 3.05 -10.36
CA LEU A 95 -14.10 4.18 -11.08
C LEU A 95 -14.23 5.37 -10.13
N SER A 96 -13.92 6.58 -10.62
CA SER A 96 -14.32 7.83 -9.98
C SER A 96 -15.83 8.03 -10.06
N GLY A 97 -16.36 8.98 -9.29
CA GLY A 97 -17.80 9.25 -9.25
C GLY A 97 -18.43 9.62 -10.60
N VAL A 98 -17.63 10.04 -11.58
CA VAL A 98 -18.09 10.42 -12.93
C VAL A 98 -17.84 9.33 -13.98
N GLU A 99 -17.10 8.27 -13.63
CA GLU A 99 -16.78 7.16 -14.53
C GLU A 99 -17.77 5.99 -14.43
N GLY A 100 -18.53 5.89 -13.33
CA GLY A 100 -19.52 4.85 -13.07
C GLY A 100 -20.95 5.39 -12.88
N ILE A 101 -21.93 4.49 -12.93
CA ILE A 101 -23.35 4.83 -12.78
C ILE A 101 -23.80 4.95 -11.31
N HIS A 102 -23.06 4.35 -10.36
CA HIS A 102 -23.35 4.43 -8.92
C HIS A 102 -22.22 5.09 -8.10
N GLY A 103 -21.51 6.04 -8.70
CA GLY A 103 -20.47 6.80 -8.01
C GLY A 103 -19.14 6.06 -7.95
N GLU A 104 -18.45 6.13 -6.81
CA GLU A 104 -17.16 5.46 -6.63
C GLU A 104 -17.33 3.95 -6.49
N ASP A 105 -16.60 3.21 -7.32
CA ASP A 105 -16.83 1.78 -7.47
C ASP A 105 -15.50 1.03 -7.67
N VAL A 106 -15.20 0.08 -6.78
CA VAL A 106 -13.92 -0.65 -6.78
C VAL A 106 -14.04 -1.89 -7.67
N LYS A 107 -13.15 -2.01 -8.68
CA LYS A 107 -13.19 -3.07 -9.69
C LYS A 107 -12.21 -4.21 -9.41
N GLU A 108 -11.89 -4.42 -8.14
CA GLU A 108 -10.89 -5.38 -7.67
C GLU A 108 -11.56 -6.45 -6.80
N ILE A 109 -11.02 -7.66 -6.77
CA ILE A 109 -11.58 -8.76 -5.96
C ILE A 109 -10.72 -8.96 -4.71
N TYR A 110 -11.24 -8.58 -3.55
CA TYR A 110 -10.56 -8.74 -2.27
C TYR A 110 -11.54 -9.03 -1.13
N TYR A 111 -11.03 -9.61 -0.05
CA TYR A 111 -11.83 -10.06 1.09
C TYR A 111 -11.07 -9.84 2.39
N TYR A 112 -11.74 -9.31 3.41
CA TYR A 112 -11.30 -9.46 4.80
C TYR A 112 -11.84 -10.78 5.31
N LEU A 113 -10.94 -11.72 5.58
CA LEU A 113 -11.29 -13.10 5.88
C LEU A 113 -11.47 -13.35 7.38
N ASP A 114 -10.67 -12.69 8.20
CA ASP A 114 -10.73 -12.85 9.66
C ASP A 114 -10.14 -11.61 10.34
N ALA A 115 -10.68 -11.24 11.50
CA ALA A 115 -10.13 -10.24 12.39
C ALA A 115 -10.76 -10.37 13.77
N VAL A 116 -9.94 -10.23 14.82
CA VAL A 116 -10.44 -10.12 16.19
C VAL A 116 -10.57 -8.65 16.61
N PRO A 117 -11.49 -8.28 17.52
CA PRO A 117 -11.75 -6.88 17.88
C PRO A 117 -10.54 -6.06 18.37
N THR A 118 -9.56 -6.72 19.00
CA THR A 118 -8.30 -6.07 19.43
C THR A 118 -7.29 -5.88 18.28
N TYR A 119 -7.60 -6.40 17.09
CA TYR A 119 -6.68 -6.58 15.97
C TYR A 119 -5.39 -7.30 16.39
N SER A 120 -5.46 -8.19 17.39
CA SER A 120 -4.33 -9.07 17.72
C SER A 120 -4.09 -10.13 16.65
N TYR A 121 -5.07 -10.35 15.77
CA TYR A 121 -4.97 -11.09 14.53
C TYR A 121 -5.89 -10.47 13.46
N ALA A 122 -5.42 -10.41 12.22
CA ALA A 122 -6.22 -10.08 11.05
C ALA A 122 -5.69 -10.81 9.81
N LYS A 123 -6.60 -11.13 8.89
CA LYS A 123 -6.32 -11.82 7.63
C LYS A 123 -7.16 -11.25 6.51
N ALA A 124 -6.50 -10.95 5.40
CA ALA A 124 -7.15 -10.54 4.16
C ALA A 124 -6.61 -11.34 2.97
N MET A 125 -7.36 -11.34 1.87
CA MET A 125 -6.95 -11.94 0.61
C MET A 125 -7.27 -11.02 -0.56
N TYR A 126 -6.33 -10.87 -1.47
CA TYR A 126 -6.48 -10.16 -2.74
C TYR A 126 -6.31 -11.14 -3.90
N ARG A 127 -7.28 -11.16 -4.81
CA ARG A 127 -7.19 -11.92 -6.06
C ARG A 127 -6.64 -11.03 -7.17
N TYR A 128 -5.42 -11.31 -7.58
CA TYR A 128 -4.67 -10.48 -8.51
C TYR A 128 -4.43 -11.21 -9.85
N PRO A 129 -4.82 -10.67 -11.00
CA PRO A 129 -4.59 -11.29 -12.30
C PRO A 129 -3.10 -11.53 -12.61
N CYS A 130 -2.79 -12.63 -13.29
CA CYS A 130 -1.47 -12.86 -13.88
C CYS A 130 -1.27 -12.12 -15.21
N GLU A 131 -2.35 -11.60 -15.80
CA GLU A 131 -2.35 -10.75 -16.99
C GLU A 131 -2.44 -9.27 -16.61
N GLU A 132 -2.13 -8.38 -17.57
CA GLU A 132 -2.34 -6.94 -17.38
C GLU A 132 -3.79 -6.67 -16.96
N PHE A 133 -3.94 -5.88 -15.90
CA PHE A 133 -5.23 -5.51 -15.36
C PHE A 133 -6.05 -4.69 -16.39
N PRO A 134 -7.35 -4.98 -16.61
CA PRO A 134 -8.11 -4.46 -17.74
C PRO A 134 -8.71 -3.06 -17.47
N TYR A 135 -7.86 -2.08 -17.15
CA TYR A 135 -8.28 -0.74 -16.70
C TYR A 135 -9.19 -0.03 -17.69
N GLU A 136 -8.79 0.09 -18.96
CA GLU A 136 -9.56 0.86 -19.94
C GLU A 136 -10.84 0.13 -20.35
N LEU A 137 -10.81 -1.21 -20.47
CA LEU A 137 -12.02 -2.00 -20.73
C LEU A 137 -13.09 -1.77 -19.65
N LEU A 138 -12.69 -1.77 -18.37
CA LEU A 138 -13.60 -1.49 -17.26
C LEU A 138 -14.21 -0.09 -17.35
N ARG A 139 -13.41 0.92 -17.73
CA ARG A 139 -13.92 2.28 -17.93
C ARG A 139 -14.86 2.38 -19.12
N GLU A 140 -14.45 1.86 -20.28
CA GLU A 140 -15.20 1.95 -21.53
C GLU A 140 -16.56 1.27 -21.44
N GLU A 141 -16.64 0.08 -20.83
CA GLU A 141 -17.91 -0.63 -20.68
C GLU A 141 -18.83 0.07 -19.68
N ASN A 142 -18.33 0.52 -18.53
CA ASN A 142 -19.17 1.22 -17.54
C ASN A 142 -19.67 2.59 -18.02
N ARG A 143 -18.90 3.32 -18.84
CA ARG A 143 -19.36 4.59 -19.45
C ARG A 143 -20.59 4.43 -20.36
N LYS A 144 -20.84 3.23 -20.88
CA LYS A 144 -21.97 2.94 -21.80
C LYS A 144 -23.28 2.64 -21.06
N LEU A 145 -23.20 2.36 -19.76
CA LEU A 145 -24.33 1.91 -18.95
C LEU A 145 -25.25 3.07 -18.58
N ILE A 146 -26.52 2.75 -18.32
CA ILE A 146 -27.49 3.64 -17.69
C ILE A 146 -27.81 3.16 -16.27
N LEU A 147 -28.45 4.00 -15.45
CA LEU A 147 -28.79 3.72 -14.04
C LEU A 147 -29.57 2.42 -13.77
N CYS A 148 -30.21 1.83 -14.78
CA CYS A 148 -30.96 0.59 -14.64
C CYS A 148 -30.15 -0.67 -15.02
N ASP A 149 -28.97 -0.49 -15.61
CA ASP A 149 -28.10 -1.59 -16.00
C ASP A 149 -27.30 -2.10 -14.79
N PRO A 150 -26.97 -3.40 -14.74
CA PRO A 150 -26.00 -3.91 -13.78
C PRO A 150 -24.60 -3.38 -14.12
N GLU A 151 -23.80 -3.12 -13.09
CA GLU A 151 -22.40 -2.69 -13.26
C GLU A 151 -21.57 -3.75 -13.98
N PHE A 152 -20.65 -3.27 -14.84
CA PHE A 152 -19.70 -4.14 -15.51
C PHE A 152 -18.48 -4.32 -14.60
N GLU A 153 -18.29 -5.55 -14.11
CA GLU A 153 -17.26 -5.92 -13.17
C GLU A 153 -16.07 -6.60 -13.82
N ILE A 154 -14.94 -6.67 -13.09
CA ILE A 154 -13.75 -7.37 -13.56
C ILE A 154 -14.01 -8.83 -13.94
N ILE A 155 -14.96 -9.50 -13.27
CA ILE A 155 -15.35 -10.87 -13.63
C ILE A 155 -15.95 -10.94 -15.04
N ASN A 156 -16.61 -9.88 -15.51
CA ASN A 156 -17.23 -9.84 -16.84
C ASN A 156 -16.20 -9.73 -17.97
N THR A 157 -14.95 -9.35 -17.65
CA THR A 157 -13.85 -9.31 -18.63
C THR A 157 -13.34 -10.70 -19.02
N GLY A 158 -13.67 -11.73 -18.23
CA GLY A 158 -13.15 -13.09 -18.39
C GLY A 158 -11.68 -13.27 -17.96
N ILE A 159 -11.05 -12.25 -17.36
CA ILE A 159 -9.63 -12.31 -16.96
C ILE A 159 -9.32 -13.46 -15.98
N PHE A 160 -10.32 -13.94 -15.25
CA PHE A 160 -10.19 -15.04 -14.29
C PHE A 160 -10.58 -16.42 -14.83
N ASP A 161 -11.15 -16.53 -16.03
CA ASP A 161 -11.79 -17.74 -16.55
C ASP A 161 -10.82 -18.93 -16.69
N ARG A 162 -9.54 -18.62 -16.98
CA ARG A 162 -8.49 -19.63 -17.19
C ARG A 162 -7.70 -19.97 -15.91
N LYS A 163 -8.16 -19.51 -14.75
CA LYS A 163 -7.42 -19.59 -13.47
C LYS A 163 -6.05 -18.90 -13.51
N ASN A 164 -5.88 -17.91 -14.39
CA ASN A 164 -4.64 -17.13 -14.51
C ASN A 164 -4.63 -15.97 -13.51
N PHE A 165 -4.58 -16.29 -12.23
CA PHE A 165 -4.52 -15.32 -11.15
C PHE A 165 -3.75 -15.86 -9.94
N PHE A 166 -3.36 -14.93 -9.09
CA PHE A 166 -2.87 -15.17 -7.76
C PHE A 166 -3.99 -14.97 -6.74
N ASP A 167 -4.08 -15.84 -5.73
CA ASP A 167 -4.73 -15.48 -4.47
C ASP A 167 -3.61 -15.11 -3.48
N ILE A 168 -3.56 -13.84 -3.07
CA ILE A 168 -2.51 -13.31 -2.20
C ILE A 168 -3.10 -13.07 -0.82
N TYR A 169 -2.63 -13.81 0.18
CA TYR A 169 -3.04 -13.68 1.57
C TYR A 169 -2.09 -12.75 2.30
N VAL A 170 -2.65 -11.88 3.13
CA VAL A 170 -1.94 -11.04 4.08
C VAL A 170 -2.45 -11.39 5.47
N GLU A 171 -1.54 -11.79 6.34
CA GLU A 171 -1.82 -12.15 7.74
C GLU A 171 -0.96 -11.29 8.65
N ILE A 172 -1.59 -10.68 9.64
CA ILE A 172 -0.92 -9.86 10.64
C ILE A 172 -1.33 -10.37 12.02
N ALA A 173 -0.34 -10.65 12.87
CA ALA A 173 -0.55 -11.10 14.24
C ALA A 173 0.25 -10.24 15.20
N LYS A 174 -0.27 -10.03 16.41
CA LYS A 174 0.40 -9.30 17.48
C LYS A 174 0.74 -10.23 18.63
N ASN A 175 2.01 -10.25 19.01
CA ASN A 175 2.42 -10.86 20.27
C ASN A 175 2.20 -9.88 21.43
N THR A 176 2.47 -8.59 21.20
CA THR A 176 2.16 -7.48 22.11
C THR A 176 1.60 -6.30 21.30
N PRO A 177 1.05 -5.23 21.91
CA PRO A 177 0.55 -4.07 21.18
C PRO A 177 1.52 -3.39 20.21
N SER A 178 2.83 -3.56 20.39
CA SER A 178 3.87 -2.95 19.54
C SER A 178 4.79 -3.99 18.88
N ASP A 179 4.45 -5.28 18.97
CA ASP A 179 5.21 -6.39 18.39
C ASP A 179 4.31 -7.13 17.40
N LEU A 180 4.56 -6.88 16.11
CA LEU A 180 3.76 -7.35 14.99
C LEU A 180 4.56 -8.33 14.14
N ILE A 181 3.90 -9.37 13.68
CA ILE A 181 4.39 -10.29 12.66
C ILE A 181 3.50 -10.15 11.44
N ILE A 182 4.13 -9.97 10.28
CA ILE A 182 3.48 -9.85 8.99
C ILE A 182 3.88 -11.07 8.17
N LYS A 183 2.90 -11.78 7.63
CA LYS A 183 3.10 -12.90 6.72
C LYS A 183 2.28 -12.66 5.46
N ILE A 184 2.92 -12.81 4.31
CA ILE A 184 2.28 -12.67 3.01
C ILE A 184 2.43 -14.02 2.32
N THR A 185 1.40 -14.49 1.62
CA THR A 185 1.49 -15.76 0.87
C THR A 185 0.77 -15.62 -0.45
N GLY A 186 1.52 -15.67 -1.55
CA GLY A 186 0.97 -15.63 -2.90
C GLY A 186 0.81 -17.03 -3.45
N PHE A 187 -0.43 -17.46 -3.71
CA PHE A 187 -0.74 -18.72 -4.39
C PHE A 187 -0.94 -18.49 -5.87
N ASN A 188 -0.10 -19.06 -6.72
CA ASN A 188 -0.33 -19.11 -8.16
C ASN A 188 -1.41 -20.16 -8.45
N ARG A 189 -2.58 -19.73 -8.94
CA ARG A 189 -3.68 -20.64 -9.32
C ARG A 189 -3.60 -21.11 -10.77
N SER A 190 -2.67 -20.54 -11.54
CA SER A 190 -2.50 -20.88 -12.94
C SER A 190 -1.75 -22.20 -13.11
N ARG A 191 -1.83 -22.76 -14.32
CA ARG A 191 -1.12 -23.97 -14.73
C ARG A 191 0.29 -23.70 -15.25
N GLU A 192 0.74 -22.45 -15.20
CA GLU A 192 2.04 -22.01 -15.71
C GLU A 192 2.82 -21.30 -14.59
N SER A 193 4.14 -21.24 -14.71
CA SER A 193 4.93 -20.42 -13.79
C SER A 193 4.63 -18.95 -14.08
N GLN A 194 4.41 -18.14 -13.03
CA GLN A 194 4.03 -16.73 -13.17
C GLN A 194 4.95 -15.85 -12.33
N SER A 195 5.31 -14.68 -12.88
CA SER A 195 6.07 -13.68 -12.15
C SER A 195 5.18 -12.99 -11.13
N LEU A 196 5.63 -12.93 -9.88
CA LEU A 196 4.96 -12.19 -8.83
C LEU A 196 6.00 -11.38 -8.06
N HIS A 197 5.77 -10.08 -7.99
CA HIS A 197 6.53 -9.18 -7.15
C HIS A 197 5.66 -8.74 -5.98
N ILE A 198 6.23 -8.80 -4.78
CA ILE A 198 5.60 -8.38 -3.54
C ILE A 198 6.51 -7.33 -2.91
N ILE A 199 5.97 -6.16 -2.65
CA ILE A 199 6.71 -5.02 -2.12
C ILE A 199 5.98 -4.49 -0.89
N PRO A 200 6.19 -5.08 0.30
CA PRO A 200 5.76 -4.45 1.55
C PRO A 200 6.48 -3.12 1.67
N GLN A 201 5.72 -2.04 1.83
CA GLN A 201 6.25 -0.70 1.95
C GLN A 201 5.88 -0.10 3.30
N PHE A 202 6.80 0.68 3.85
CA PHE A 202 6.66 1.37 5.12
C PHE A 202 7.05 2.83 4.93
N TRP A 203 6.30 3.75 5.52
CA TRP A 203 6.57 5.16 5.37
C TRP A 203 6.08 5.96 6.57
N PHE A 204 6.72 7.10 6.81
CA PHE A 204 6.16 8.11 7.67
C PHE A 204 5.22 9.01 6.88
N ARG A 205 3.99 9.22 7.37
CA ARG A 205 3.06 10.17 6.75
C ARG A 205 3.66 11.57 6.81
N ASN A 206 3.60 12.27 5.68
CA ASN A 206 4.29 13.55 5.53
C ASN A 206 3.58 14.67 6.31
N THR A 207 3.91 14.79 7.59
CA THR A 207 3.43 15.86 8.47
C THR A 207 4.47 16.97 8.65
N TRP A 208 5.74 16.69 8.35
CA TRP A 208 6.84 17.63 8.57
C TRP A 208 6.81 18.80 7.59
N LEU A 209 6.53 18.57 6.31
CA LEU A 209 6.43 19.67 5.32
C LEU A 209 5.34 20.66 5.73
N TRP A 210 4.15 20.17 6.07
CA TRP A 210 3.03 21.01 6.52
C TRP A 210 3.34 21.73 7.83
N SER A 211 3.94 21.04 8.80
CA SER A 211 4.35 21.66 10.06
C SER A 211 5.37 22.80 9.84
N SER A 212 6.30 22.61 8.90
CA SER A 212 7.30 23.62 8.54
C SER A 212 6.64 24.84 7.88
N LEU A 213 5.67 24.63 7.00
CA LEU A 213 4.88 25.73 6.40
C LEU A 213 4.12 26.54 7.46
N LEU A 214 3.71 25.90 8.55
CA LEU A 214 3.07 26.54 9.70
C LEU A 214 4.06 27.08 10.75
N GLY A 215 5.36 27.14 10.45
CA GLY A 215 6.40 27.67 11.33
C GLY A 215 6.75 26.76 12.52
N LYS A 216 6.35 25.49 12.50
CA LYS A 216 6.68 24.49 13.53
C LYS A 216 7.85 23.62 13.09
N SER A 217 8.80 23.38 13.99
CA SER A 217 9.86 22.40 13.77
C SER A 217 9.41 21.02 14.26
N ALA A 218 8.79 20.24 13.38
CA ALA A 218 8.74 18.79 13.57
C ALA A 218 10.09 18.22 13.10
N GLY A 219 10.76 17.44 13.96
CA GLY A 219 11.97 16.72 13.52
C GLY A 219 11.59 15.71 12.44
N LYS A 220 12.26 15.76 11.27
CA LYS A 220 12.03 14.80 10.18
C LYS A 220 12.35 13.39 10.69
N PRO A 221 11.44 12.42 10.54
CA PRO A 221 11.73 11.05 10.94
C PRO A 221 12.75 10.41 10.00
N LEU A 222 13.29 9.26 10.41
CA LEU A 222 14.31 8.55 9.66
C LEU A 222 13.97 7.06 9.58
N ILE A 223 14.01 6.54 8.36
CA ILE A 223 14.07 5.12 8.08
C ILE A 223 15.47 4.84 7.54
N SER A 224 16.17 3.86 8.11
CA SER A 224 17.52 3.50 7.66
C SER A 224 17.78 2.00 7.75
N LYS A 225 18.67 1.53 6.88
CA LYS A 225 19.19 0.16 6.94
C LYS A 225 20.13 0.00 8.14
N ALA A 226 19.85 -0.96 9.01
CA ALA A 226 20.73 -1.33 10.13
C ALA A 226 21.62 -2.54 9.81
N SER A 227 21.10 -3.52 9.07
CA SER A 227 21.85 -4.69 8.59
C SER A 227 21.31 -5.16 7.24
N SER A 228 21.74 -6.33 6.74
CA SER A 228 21.18 -6.93 5.52
C SER A 228 19.67 -7.21 5.61
N ASN A 229 19.16 -7.56 6.80
CA ASN A 229 17.77 -7.95 7.03
C ASN A 229 17.05 -7.09 8.08
N GLN A 230 17.69 -6.03 8.60
CA GLN A 230 17.10 -5.16 9.61
C GLN A 230 16.99 -3.72 9.12
N ILE A 231 15.81 -3.15 9.33
CA ILE A 231 15.47 -1.74 9.07
C ILE A 231 15.07 -1.09 10.39
N VAL A 232 15.52 0.15 10.62
CA VAL A 232 15.20 0.94 11.81
C VAL A 232 14.31 2.12 11.40
N PHE A 233 13.26 2.37 12.18
CA PHE A 233 12.35 3.50 12.05
C PHE A 233 12.49 4.36 13.30
N ALA A 234 12.99 5.58 13.15
CA ALA A 234 13.21 6.51 14.24
C ALA A 234 12.31 7.73 14.09
N HIS A 235 11.47 7.99 15.08
CA HIS A 235 10.63 9.18 15.14
C HIS A 235 10.58 9.72 16.58
N LYS A 236 10.69 11.04 16.72
CA LYS A 236 10.83 11.72 18.02
C LYS A 236 9.78 11.31 19.08
N ASN A 237 8.51 11.26 18.70
CA ASN A 237 7.40 10.94 19.62
C ASN A 237 7.08 9.43 19.68
N LEU A 238 7.04 8.76 18.53
CA LEU A 238 6.71 7.34 18.41
C LEU A 238 7.83 6.42 18.94
N GLY A 239 9.07 6.91 19.04
CA GLY A 239 10.23 6.15 19.46
C GLY A 239 10.94 5.46 18.30
N GLU A 240 11.60 4.34 18.60
CA GLU A 240 12.30 3.51 17.63
C GLU A 240 11.54 2.18 17.42
N TYR A 241 11.31 1.82 16.17
CA TYR A 241 10.84 0.49 15.77
C TYR A 241 11.89 -0.20 14.91
N ARG A 242 11.87 -1.53 14.92
CA ARG A 242 12.75 -2.36 14.10
C ARG A 242 11.91 -3.34 13.32
N LEU A 243 12.18 -3.45 12.02
CA LEU A 243 11.66 -4.50 11.17
C LEU A 243 12.79 -5.46 10.86
N GLU A 244 12.57 -6.73 11.19
CA GLU A 244 13.44 -7.82 10.78
C GLU A 244 12.75 -8.62 9.69
N ILE A 245 13.45 -8.80 8.58
CA ILE A 245 12.96 -9.55 7.43
C ILE A 245 13.20 -11.03 7.72
N GLY A 246 12.11 -11.78 7.91
CA GLY A 246 12.15 -13.22 8.11
C GLY A 246 12.53 -13.96 6.82
N ASN A 247 13.42 -14.95 6.92
CA ASN A 247 13.77 -15.81 5.80
C ASN A 247 12.71 -16.89 5.59
N THR A 248 12.12 -16.97 4.40
CA THR A 248 11.19 -18.04 4.00
C THR A 248 11.83 -19.13 3.13
N SER A 249 13.06 -18.92 2.64
CA SER A 249 13.91 -19.92 2.00
C SER A 249 15.30 -19.30 1.77
N PRO A 250 16.41 -20.06 1.77
CA PRO A 250 17.72 -19.56 1.33
C PRO A 250 17.73 -18.96 -0.08
N GLU A 251 16.71 -19.28 -0.89
CA GLU A 251 16.57 -18.84 -2.28
C GLU A 251 15.81 -17.52 -2.44
N THR A 252 15.09 -17.06 -1.40
CA THR A 252 14.29 -15.83 -1.45
C THR A 252 15.22 -14.62 -1.45
N LYS A 253 15.38 -13.99 -2.63
CA LYS A 253 16.14 -12.75 -2.79
C LYS A 253 15.20 -11.55 -2.70
N TYR A 254 15.63 -10.53 -1.99
CA TYR A 254 14.96 -9.23 -1.95
C TYR A 254 15.94 -8.08 -2.09
N GLN A 255 15.41 -6.92 -2.46
CA GLN A 255 16.14 -5.65 -2.49
C GLN A 255 15.46 -4.63 -1.59
N LEU A 256 16.26 -3.84 -0.86
CA LEU A 256 15.75 -2.74 -0.06
C LEU A 256 15.82 -1.45 -0.87
N LEU A 257 14.67 -0.82 -1.06
CA LEU A 257 14.54 0.43 -1.81
C LEU A 257 14.16 1.54 -0.83
N PHE A 258 15.03 2.54 -0.65
CA PHE A 258 14.79 3.68 0.23
C PHE A 258 14.54 4.93 -0.59
N THR A 259 13.62 5.78 -0.14
CA THR A 259 13.38 7.10 -0.73
C THR A 259 12.74 8.03 0.30
N GLU A 260 12.41 9.26 -0.09
CA GLU A 260 11.62 10.16 0.74
C GLU A 260 10.14 10.06 0.39
N ASN A 261 9.26 10.12 1.40
CA ASN A 261 7.81 10.26 1.22
C ASN A 261 7.42 11.73 0.98
N ASP A 262 8.19 12.43 0.16
CA ASP A 262 7.99 13.83 -0.19
C ASP A 262 7.39 13.86 -1.61
N ALA A 263 6.20 14.45 -1.76
CA ALA A 263 5.62 14.88 -3.01
C ALA A 263 5.50 16.40 -2.96
N TYR A 264 6.00 17.05 -4.01
CA TYR A 264 5.98 18.50 -4.12
C TYR A 264 4.83 18.90 -5.05
N PRO A 265 4.06 19.95 -4.74
CA PRO A 265 3.15 20.55 -5.71
C PRO A 265 3.93 20.99 -6.96
N ASP A 266 3.32 20.91 -8.15
CA ASP A 266 3.96 21.27 -9.43
C ASP A 266 4.62 22.66 -9.45
N ASN A 267 4.14 23.58 -8.63
CA ASN A 267 4.66 24.96 -8.51
C ASN A 267 5.96 25.06 -7.68
N PHE A 268 6.44 23.96 -7.10
CA PHE A 268 7.66 23.89 -6.28
C PHE A 268 8.88 23.36 -7.06
N GLN A 269 8.90 23.52 -8.39
CA GLN A 269 9.98 23.01 -9.28
C GLN A 269 11.39 23.46 -8.89
N GLU A 270 11.56 24.62 -8.25
CA GLU A 270 12.90 25.05 -7.81
C GLU A 270 13.44 24.20 -6.65
N PHE A 271 12.59 23.63 -5.80
CA PHE A 271 13.01 22.73 -4.72
C PHE A 271 13.29 21.30 -5.24
N ILE A 272 12.52 20.86 -6.24
CA ILE A 272 12.67 19.56 -6.94
C ILE A 272 14.07 19.40 -7.54
N LYS A 273 14.73 20.49 -7.96
CA LYS A 273 16.10 20.44 -8.49
C LYS A 273 17.15 19.97 -7.48
N SER A 274 16.85 20.01 -6.18
CA SER A 274 17.82 19.67 -5.12
C SER A 274 17.63 18.29 -4.48
N SER A 275 16.43 17.70 -4.54
CA SER A 275 16.15 16.37 -3.96
C SER A 275 15.78 15.36 -5.05
N LYS A 276 16.66 14.38 -5.30
CA LYS A 276 16.42 13.21 -6.18
C LYS A 276 15.43 12.22 -5.57
N THR A 277 14.32 12.67 -5.03
CA THR A 277 13.40 11.80 -4.27
C THR A 277 11.97 12.08 -4.68
N ARG A 278 11.24 11.02 -4.99
CA ARG A 278 9.84 11.08 -5.43
C ARG A 278 9.06 9.95 -4.78
N ARG A 279 7.80 10.21 -4.46
CA ARG A 279 6.94 9.23 -3.78
C ARG A 279 6.72 7.94 -4.58
N ASP A 280 6.73 8.04 -5.91
CA ASP A 280 6.62 6.94 -6.87
C ASP A 280 7.98 6.33 -7.28
N ALA A 281 9.04 6.53 -6.50
CA ALA A 281 10.38 6.03 -6.84
C ALA A 281 10.41 4.51 -7.07
N PHE A 282 9.56 3.74 -6.39
CA PHE A 282 9.50 2.29 -6.55
C PHE A 282 8.92 1.90 -7.92
N THR A 283 7.89 2.60 -8.39
CA THR A 283 7.38 2.41 -9.76
C THR A 283 8.47 2.72 -10.79
N GLN A 284 9.19 3.82 -10.61
CA GLN A 284 10.31 4.18 -11.48
C GLN A 284 11.41 3.12 -11.50
N ALA A 285 11.81 2.62 -10.32
CA ALA A 285 12.87 1.63 -10.21
C ALA A 285 12.47 0.25 -10.75
N ILE A 286 11.26 -0.22 -10.44
CA ILE A 286 10.81 -1.59 -10.72
C ILE A 286 10.26 -1.74 -12.14
N ILE A 287 9.41 -0.81 -12.59
CA ILE A 287 8.76 -0.90 -13.91
C ILE A 287 9.61 -0.22 -14.99
N HIS A 288 10.16 0.96 -14.70
CA HIS A 288 10.90 1.76 -15.69
C HIS A 288 12.42 1.59 -15.63
N ASN A 289 12.93 0.73 -14.74
CA ASN A 289 14.37 0.54 -14.51
C ASN A 289 15.14 1.85 -14.23
N ASN A 290 14.46 2.85 -13.66
CA ASN A 290 15.03 4.13 -13.31
C ASN A 290 15.25 4.23 -11.79
N SER A 291 16.48 3.94 -11.36
CA SER A 291 16.89 3.99 -9.96
C SER A 291 17.38 5.37 -9.49
N GLU A 292 17.26 6.42 -10.30
CA GLU A 292 17.76 7.77 -9.95
C GLU A 292 17.15 8.29 -8.65
N TYR A 293 15.93 7.86 -8.35
CA TYR A 293 15.15 8.33 -7.20
C TYR A 293 15.25 7.44 -5.94
N ILE A 294 16.11 6.43 -6.00
CA ILE A 294 16.42 5.53 -4.90
C ILE A 294 17.64 6.05 -4.15
N SER A 295 17.55 6.08 -2.83
CA SER A 295 18.59 6.58 -1.95
C SER A 295 19.82 5.67 -1.94
N GLU A 296 20.94 6.18 -2.44
CA GLU A 296 22.25 5.51 -2.40
C GLU A 296 22.73 5.27 -0.95
N GLN A 297 22.22 6.05 0.00
CA GLN A 297 22.63 6.01 1.41
C GLN A 297 21.80 5.02 2.23
N ASN A 298 20.87 4.28 1.61
CA ASN A 298 19.96 3.33 2.27
C ASN A 298 19.19 3.97 3.45
N LYS A 299 18.70 5.19 3.22
CA LYS A 299 17.95 5.98 4.20
C LYS A 299 16.89 6.86 3.55
N GLY A 300 15.86 7.23 4.30
CA GLY A 300 14.84 8.18 3.87
C GLY A 300 13.65 8.21 4.83
N THR A 301 12.46 8.45 4.31
CA THR A 301 11.19 8.42 5.06
C THR A 301 10.17 7.43 4.49
N LYS A 302 10.53 6.71 3.40
CA LYS A 302 9.80 5.59 2.82
C LYS A 302 10.78 4.48 2.46
N VAL A 303 10.39 3.23 2.69
CA VAL A 303 11.15 2.04 2.32
C VAL A 303 10.22 0.99 1.72
N GLY A 304 10.69 0.29 0.69
CA GLY A 304 10.04 -0.86 0.08
C GLY A 304 10.97 -2.07 0.11
N ILE A 305 10.44 -3.24 0.43
CA ILE A 305 11.17 -4.51 0.43
C ILE A 305 10.75 -5.29 -0.81
N TRP A 306 11.52 -5.20 -1.88
CA TRP A 306 11.14 -5.79 -3.15
C TRP A 306 11.52 -7.27 -3.21
N PHE A 307 10.53 -8.14 -3.09
CA PHE A 307 10.65 -9.56 -3.39
C PHE A 307 10.24 -9.84 -4.83
N SER A 308 10.99 -10.71 -5.51
CA SER A 308 10.72 -11.13 -6.88
C SER A 308 10.67 -12.66 -6.95
N PHE A 309 9.54 -13.20 -7.37
CA PHE A 309 9.30 -14.63 -7.43
C PHE A 309 8.91 -15.07 -8.84
N ASN A 310 9.44 -16.20 -9.26
CA ASN A 310 8.86 -16.99 -10.33
C ASN A 310 8.09 -18.14 -9.68
N VAL A 311 6.78 -17.97 -9.46
CA VAL A 311 5.96 -18.89 -8.67
C VAL A 311 5.55 -20.08 -9.57
N PRO A 312 5.92 -21.33 -9.22
CA PRO A 312 5.53 -22.49 -10.01
C PRO A 312 3.99 -22.66 -10.13
N PRO A 313 3.50 -23.42 -11.12
CA PRO A 313 2.09 -23.74 -11.26
C PRO A 313 1.50 -24.31 -9.97
N GLU A 314 0.30 -23.87 -9.61
CA GLU A 314 -0.48 -24.42 -8.48
C GLU A 314 0.29 -24.45 -7.13
N SER A 315 1.30 -23.59 -6.99
CA SER A 315 2.19 -23.50 -5.82
C SER A 315 2.06 -22.14 -5.12
N SER A 316 2.70 -22.01 -3.97
CA SER A 316 2.78 -20.74 -3.23
C SER A 316 4.20 -20.33 -2.89
N VAL A 317 4.39 -19.03 -2.71
CA VAL A 317 5.55 -18.42 -2.05
C VAL A 317 5.10 -17.67 -0.81
N THR A 318 5.97 -17.54 0.18
CA THR A 318 5.73 -16.79 1.44
C THR A 318 6.86 -15.82 1.66
#